data_AF-K1IUF8-F1
#
_entry.id   AF-K1IUF8-F1
#
_cell.length_a   1.000
_cell.length_b   1.000
_cell.length_c   1.000
_cell.angle_alpha   90.00
_cell.angle_beta   90.00
_cell.angle_gamma   90.00
#
_symmetry.space_group_name_H-M   'P 1'
#
loop_
_entity.id
_entity.type
_entity.pdbx_description
1 polymer ?
#
loop_
_entity_poly.entity_id
_entity_poly.type
_entity_poly.pdbx_seq_one_letter_code
_entity_poly.pdbx_strand_id
1 'polypeptide(L)'
;MKNAIVKARFDAISTEGEQLTLKIAIKAPEPDPKSASGDWRCKVKLAGLSDKTFIYGIDSLQALSLAIKFVETELRAFSDAGWQFYLPGCPDHPIDMSACYFPAL
;
A
#
# COMPACT_ATOMS: atom_id res chain seq x y z
N MET A 1 12.95 -0.93 1.46
CA MET A 1 13.03 -0.04 2.63
C MET A 1 13.57 -0.85 3.79
N LYS A 2 14.62 -0.42 4.49
CA LYS A 2 15.13 -1.12 5.70
C LYS A 2 14.11 -0.94 6.85
N ASN A 3 13.94 -1.96 7.68
CA ASN A 3 13.05 -1.97 8.86
C ASN A 3 11.56 -1.66 8.56
N ALA A 4 11.07 -2.11 7.40
CA ALA A 4 9.63 -2.10 7.13
C ALA A 4 8.93 -3.18 7.97
N ILE A 5 7.80 -2.83 8.60
CA ILE A 5 6.96 -3.76 9.36
C ILE A 5 5.98 -4.50 8.46
N VAL A 6 5.67 -3.95 7.29
CA VAL A 6 4.93 -4.63 6.22
C VAL A 6 5.76 -4.61 4.96
N LYS A 7 5.81 -5.75 4.27
CA LYS A 7 6.30 -5.87 2.89
C LYS A 7 5.37 -6.82 2.14
N ALA A 8 4.91 -6.39 0.97
CA ALA A 8 4.11 -7.23 0.08
C ALA A 8 4.56 -7.02 -1.37
N ARG A 9 4.37 -8.04 -2.19
CA ARG A 9 4.67 -8.00 -3.63
C ARG A 9 3.52 -8.68 -4.37
N PHE A 10 3.09 -8.03 -5.45
CA PHE A 10 2.09 -8.53 -6.37
C PHE A 10 2.57 -8.28 -7.79
N ASP A 11 2.20 -9.16 -8.71
CA ASP A 11 2.27 -8.85 -10.13
C ASP A 11 0.89 -8.36 -10.56
N ALA A 12 0.84 -7.40 -11.48
CA ALA A 12 -0.39 -6.76 -11.92
C ALA A 12 -0.42 -6.72 -13.44
N ILE A 13 -1.59 -7.00 -14.02
CA ILE A 13 -1.81 -7.01 -15.47
C ILE A 13 -2.99 -6.10 -15.81
N SER A 14 -2.81 -5.19 -16.76
CA SER A 14 -3.88 -4.30 -17.24
C SER A 14 -4.81 -5.01 -18.23
N THR A 15 -5.94 -4.39 -18.55
CA THR A 15 -6.86 -4.86 -19.60
C THR A 15 -6.22 -4.92 -21.00
N GLU A 16 -5.14 -4.16 -21.21
CA GLU A 16 -4.38 -4.09 -22.46
C GLU A 16 -3.18 -5.06 -22.46
N GLY A 17 -2.98 -5.80 -21.37
CA GLY A 17 -1.88 -6.76 -21.21
C GLY A 17 -0.57 -6.16 -20.69
N GLU A 18 -0.54 -4.89 -20.28
CA GLU A 18 0.63 -4.29 -19.63
C GLU A 18 0.91 -5.00 -18.30
N GLN A 19 2.18 -5.28 -18.01
CA GLN A 19 2.60 -5.97 -16.80
C GLN A 19 3.42 -5.07 -15.88
N LEU A 20 3.12 -5.16 -14.58
CA LEU A 20 3.74 -4.36 -13.54
C LEU A 20 4.02 -5.23 -12.31
N THR A 21 5.21 -5.13 -11.73
CA THR A 21 5.45 -5.66 -10.38
C THR A 21 5.27 -4.58 -9.33
N LEU A 22 4.24 -4.74 -8.51
CA LEU A 22 3.96 -3.89 -7.36
C LEU A 22 4.74 -4.33 -6.14
N LYS A 23 5.39 -3.39 -5.46
CA LYS A 23 6.07 -3.63 -4.18
C LYS A 23 5.62 -2.62 -3.15
N ILE A 24 4.93 -3.13 -2.13
CA ILE A 24 4.41 -2.36 -1.00
C ILE A 24 5.38 -2.50 0.17
N ALA A 25 5.70 -1.39 0.81
CA ALA A 25 6.40 -1.41 2.09
C ALA A 25 5.90 -0.30 3.01
N ILE A 26 5.57 -0.66 4.25
CA ILE A 26 5.15 0.27 5.30
C ILE A 26 6.17 0.19 6.45
N LYS A 27 6.72 1.33 6.86
CA LYS A 27 7.63 1.41 8.01
C LYS A 27 6.83 1.53 9.30
N ALA A 28 7.42 1.15 10.43
CA ALA A 28 6.86 1.50 11.73
C ALA A 28 6.60 3.02 11.80
N PRO A 29 5.47 3.45 12.39
CA PRO A 29 5.21 4.87 12.62
C PRO A 29 6.28 5.46 13.53
N GLU A 30 6.65 6.71 13.28
CA GLU A 30 7.64 7.47 14.05
C GLU A 30 7.11 8.89 14.32
N PRO A 31 7.52 9.56 15.42
CA PRO A 31 7.20 10.96 15.61
C PRO A 31 7.66 11.80 14.42
N ASP A 32 6.84 12.75 13.97
CA ASP A 32 7.24 13.67 12.91
C ASP A 32 8.18 14.73 13.48
N PRO A 33 9.46 14.76 13.07
CA PRO A 33 10.43 15.75 13.56
C PRO A 33 10.08 17.20 13.19
N LYS A 34 9.10 17.42 12.30
CA LYS A 34 8.64 18.75 11.89
C LYS A 34 7.36 19.19 12.58
N SER A 35 6.70 18.31 13.34
CA SER A 35 5.45 18.65 13.98
C SER A 35 5.69 19.48 15.25
N ALA A 36 4.97 20.59 15.38
CA ALA A 36 4.94 21.39 16.61
C ALA A 36 3.99 20.80 17.67
N SER A 37 3.03 19.97 17.27
CA SER A 37 2.00 19.33 18.11
C SER A 37 2.36 17.92 18.56
N GLY A 38 3.47 17.37 18.10
CA GLY A 38 3.89 16.00 18.42
C GLY A 38 3.20 14.93 17.56
N ASP A 39 2.78 15.30 16.34
CA ASP A 39 2.18 14.37 15.39
C ASP A 39 3.16 13.26 15.00
N TRP A 40 2.59 12.19 14.46
CA TRP A 40 3.30 11.03 13.98
C TRP A 40 3.19 10.91 12.47
N ARG A 41 4.13 10.17 11.90
CA ARG A 41 4.13 9.84 10.48
C ARG A 41 4.49 8.39 10.24
N CYS A 42 3.97 7.85 9.17
CA CYS A 42 4.24 6.50 8.71
C CYS A 42 4.75 6.55 7.28
N LYS A 43 5.90 5.93 7.02
CA LYS A 43 6.52 5.94 5.69
C LYS A 43 5.95 4.81 4.84
N VAL A 44 5.39 5.16 3.68
CA VAL A 44 4.85 4.22 2.70
C VAL A 44 5.68 4.28 1.43
N LYS A 45 5.94 3.12 0.83
CA LYS A 45 6.51 3.00 -0.51
C LYS A 45 5.64 2.05 -1.34
N LEU A 46 5.16 2.54 -2.48
CA LEU A 46 4.38 1.77 -3.45
C LEU A 46 5.10 1.75 -4.81
N ALA A 47 6.17 0.97 -4.92
CA ALA A 47 6.91 0.92 -6.18
C ALA A 47 6.01 0.31 -7.27
N GLY A 48 5.85 1.04 -8.38
CA GLY A 48 4.94 0.68 -9.48
C GLY A 48 3.65 1.50 -9.53
N LEU A 49 3.34 2.25 -8.47
CA LEU A 49 2.13 3.10 -8.35
C LEU A 49 2.51 4.56 -8.14
N SER A 50 3.21 4.81 -7.03
CA SER A 50 3.54 6.14 -6.54
C SER A 50 4.87 6.13 -5.80
N ASP A 51 5.59 7.24 -5.87
CA ASP A 51 6.84 7.38 -5.15
C ASP A 51 6.63 7.46 -3.63
N LYS A 52 7.71 7.25 -2.87
CA LYS A 52 7.68 7.17 -1.40
C LYS A 52 6.96 8.39 -0.80
N THR A 53 5.99 8.16 0.07
CA THR A 53 5.27 9.21 0.80
C THR A 53 5.27 8.99 2.31
N PHE A 54 4.93 10.04 3.06
CA PHE A 54 4.65 9.97 4.49
C PHE A 54 3.17 10.26 4.72
N ILE A 55 2.54 9.40 5.50
CA ILE A 55 1.14 9.56 5.93
C ILE A 55 1.16 9.98 7.40
N TYR A 56 0.46 11.06 7.72
CA TYR A 56 0.50 11.70 9.04
C TYR A 56 -0.74 11.33 9.87
N GLY A 57 -0.57 11.34 11.19
CA GLY A 57 -1.65 11.20 12.15
C GLY A 57 -1.25 11.80 13.49
N ILE A 58 -2.23 12.09 14.35
CA ILE A 58 -1.99 12.68 15.68
C ILE A 58 -1.21 11.75 16.61
N ASP A 59 -1.27 10.43 16.36
CA ASP A 59 -0.54 9.42 17.11
C ASP A 59 -0.04 8.28 16.20
N SER A 60 0.74 7.37 16.78
CA SER A 60 1.34 6.24 16.08
C SER A 60 0.31 5.28 15.45
N LEU A 61 -0.83 5.06 16.12
CA LEU A 61 -1.87 4.16 15.65
C LEU A 61 -2.61 4.79 14.48
N GLN A 62 -3.01 6.06 14.60
CA GLN A 62 -3.68 6.78 13.54
C GLN A 62 -2.80 6.89 12.29
N ALA A 63 -1.52 7.24 12.45
CA ALA A 63 -0.60 7.33 11.31
C ALA A 63 -0.43 5.99 10.58
N LEU A 64 -0.40 4.87 11.31
CA LEU A 64 -0.34 3.53 10.71
C LEU A 64 -1.67 3.15 10.04
N SER A 65 -2.80 3.37 10.69
CA SER A 65 -4.13 3.07 10.13
C SER A 65 -4.40 3.85 8.86
N LEU A 66 -4.08 5.14 8.84
CA LEU A 66 -4.19 5.97 7.64
C LEU A 66 -3.21 5.52 6.55
N ALA A 67 -2.01 5.05 6.90
CA ALA A 67 -1.07 4.49 5.93
C ALA A 67 -1.61 3.21 5.28
N ILE A 68 -2.22 2.31 6.05
CA ILE A 68 -2.86 1.10 5.53
C ILE A 68 -4.04 1.49 4.63
N LYS A 69 -4.87 2.45 5.07
CA LYS A 69 -6.01 2.92 4.27
C LYS A 69 -5.58 3.59 2.96
N PHE A 70 -4.48 4.35 2.99
CA PHE A 70 -3.88 4.91 1.79
C PHE A 70 -3.49 3.81 0.79
N VAL A 71 -2.81 2.76 1.25
CA VAL A 71 -2.46 1.61 0.40
C VAL A 71 -3.70 0.93 -0.18
N GLU A 72 -4.74 0.72 0.62
CA GLU A 72 -6.02 0.16 0.13
C GLU A 72 -6.61 1.03 -1.00
N THR A 73 -6.69 2.35 -0.80
CA THR A 73 -7.26 3.27 -1.78
C THR A 73 -6.50 3.23 -3.10
N GLU A 74 -5.17 3.21 -3.06
CA GLU A 74 -4.34 3.13 -4.26
C GLU A 74 -4.53 1.81 -5.02
N LEU A 75 -4.60 0.69 -4.28
CA LEU A 75 -4.87 -0.63 -4.88
C LEU A 75 -6.27 -0.71 -5.49
N ARG A 76 -7.27 -0.15 -4.81
CA ARG A 76 -8.65 -0.10 -5.31
C ARG A 76 -8.74 0.73 -6.58
N ALA A 77 -8.08 1.88 -6.65
CA ALA A 77 -8.03 2.70 -7.86
C ALA A 77 -7.47 1.93 -9.07
N PHE A 78 -6.50 1.04 -8.86
CA PHE A 78 -5.99 0.16 -9.91
C PHE A 78 -6.99 -0.92 -10.32
N SER A 79 -7.63 -1.58 -9.35
CA SER A 79 -8.71 -2.53 -9.64
C SER A 79 -9.84 -1.88 -10.44
N ASP A 80 -10.25 -0.68 -10.04
CA ASP A 80 -11.31 0.10 -10.70
C ASP A 80 -10.91 0.52 -12.13
N ALA A 81 -9.62 0.73 -12.38
CA ALA A 81 -9.05 0.93 -13.70
C ALA A 81 -8.89 -0.36 -14.53
N GLY A 82 -9.33 -1.52 -14.00
CA GLY A 82 -9.33 -2.80 -14.69
C GLY A 82 -8.06 -3.63 -14.51
N TRP A 83 -7.14 -3.22 -13.64
CA TRP A 83 -5.95 -4.04 -13.34
C TRP A 83 -6.32 -5.26 -12.50
N GLN A 84 -5.70 -6.39 -12.83
CA GLN A 84 -5.81 -7.63 -12.06
C GLN A 84 -4.51 -7.91 -11.34
N PHE A 85 -4.60 -8.36 -10.09
CA PHE A 85 -3.45 -8.61 -9.22
C PHE A 85 -3.23 -10.12 -9.07
N TYR A 86 -1.97 -10.52 -8.95
CA TYR A 86 -1.54 -11.91 -8.87
C TYR A 86 -0.48 -12.08 -7.78
N LEU A 87 -0.48 -13.26 -7.16
CA LEU A 87 0.64 -13.64 -6.31
C LEU A 87 1.87 -13.90 -7.19
N PRO A 88 3.08 -13.52 -6.74
CA PRO A 88 4.28 -13.79 -7.52
C PRO A 88 4.43 -15.28 -7.85
N GLY A 89 4.52 -15.58 -9.15
CA GLY A 89 4.63 -16.96 -9.65
C GLY A 89 3.30 -17.70 -9.87
N CYS A 90 2.15 -17.04 -9.68
CA CYS A 90 0.82 -17.60 -9.89
C CYS A 90 -0.01 -16.74 -10.87
N PRO A 91 0.31 -16.73 -12.18
CA PRO A 91 -0.34 -15.85 -13.16
C PRO A 91 -1.77 -16.25 -13.53
N ASP A 92 -2.22 -17.45 -13.16
CA ASP A 92 -3.51 -18.00 -13.59
C ASP A 92 -4.66 -17.70 -12.60
N HIS A 93 -4.34 -17.13 -11.44
CA HIS A 93 -5.30 -16.92 -10.36
C HIS A 93 -5.28 -15.45 -9.90
N PRO A 94 -6.14 -14.59 -10.46
CA PRO A 94 -6.26 -13.22 -9.99
C PRO A 94 -6.78 -13.20 -8.56
N ILE A 95 -6.27 -12.25 -7.77
CA ILE A 95 -6.66 -12.03 -6.39
C ILE A 95 -7.63 -10.85 -6.33
N ASP A 96 -8.75 -11.05 -5.65
CA ASP A 96 -9.56 -9.93 -5.18
C ASP A 96 -8.90 -9.31 -3.93
N MET A 97 -8.18 -8.22 -4.14
CA MET A 97 -7.47 -7.52 -3.06
C MET A 97 -8.42 -7.04 -1.96
N SER A 98 -9.65 -6.66 -2.31
CA SER A 98 -10.65 -6.19 -1.33
C SER A 98 -11.15 -7.36 -0.50
N ALA A 99 -11.56 -8.46 -1.13
CA ALA A 99 -12.05 -9.63 -0.40
C ALA A 99 -10.97 -10.27 0.49
N CYS A 100 -9.71 -10.31 0.03
CA CYS A 100 -8.64 -10.96 0.77
C CYS A 100 -8.05 -10.11 1.91
N TYR A 101 -7.93 -8.80 1.73
CA TYR A 101 -7.13 -7.95 2.63
C TYR A 101 -7.90 -6.77 3.23
N PHE A 102 -9.02 -6.36 2.62
CA PHE A 102 -9.81 -5.21 3.05
C PHE A 102 -11.32 -5.52 3.01
N PRO A 103 -11.78 -6.60 3.70
CA PRO A 103 -13.17 -7.02 3.62
C PRO A 103 -14.08 -5.94 4.20
N ALA A 104 -15.23 -5.74 3.56
CA ALA A 104 -16.31 -4.95 4.14
C ALA A 104 -16.80 -5.64 5.43
N LEU A 105 -16.91 -4.87 6.51
CA LEU A 105 -17.48 -5.31 7.79
C LEU A 105 -18.99 -5.24 7.77
#